data_AF-A0A2W7MEE9-F1
#
_entry.id   AF-A0A2W7MEE9-F1
#
_cell.length_a   1.000
_cell.length_b   1.000
_cell.length_c   1.000
_cell.angle_alpha   90.00
_cell.angle_beta   90.00
_cell.angle_gamma   90.00
#
_symmetry.space_group_name_H-M   'P 1'
#
loop_
_entity.id
_entity.type
_entity.pdbx_description
1 polymer ?
#
loop_
_entity_poly.entity_id
_entity_poly.type
_entity_poly.pdbx_seq_one_letter_code
_entity_poly.pdbx_strand_id
1 'polypeptide(L)'
;MGVHIILTGQACRQYEANKSIPNIITNTKRTLARHKFTRIDIAIDDEHDRVIVFDKFLKYSEDGNISSLWYKYSLLMEKRISDTENLGRTLYFGSKKSKLFMRVYDKKLEQIKKLKVNQEQKEELLKAQPEWTRMELVFREERANMAADYIEMQGQIGILIRGVLNQYIRFLEPNPTSKNQQKRRWDTARWWEEIIDDVSKIQLKQKKADRRIEDMQDWVVKQISPTLATILEATQGDMGWLVNVIVGGSNRLKNKHKQAIQQYMTEQKK
;
A
#
# COMPACT_ATOMS: atom_id res chain seq x y z
N MET A 1 21.23 6.31 16.05
CA MET A 1 20.45 7.09 15.06
C MET A 1 21.04 6.84 13.68
N GLY A 2 20.21 6.76 12.63
CA GLY A 2 20.67 6.53 11.25
C GLY A 2 20.39 7.75 10.36
N VAL A 3 20.76 7.67 9.08
CA VAL A 3 20.45 8.69 8.07
C VAL A 3 19.13 8.34 7.39
N HIS A 4 18.22 9.31 7.26
CA HIS A 4 16.97 9.15 6.52
C HIS A 4 17.02 9.97 5.24
N ILE A 5 16.81 9.33 4.09
CA ILE A 5 16.87 9.96 2.77
C ILE A 5 15.48 9.89 2.13
N ILE A 6 15.03 11.03 1.59
CA ILE A 6 13.77 11.14 0.86
C ILE A 6 14.08 11.65 -0.54
N LEU A 7 13.77 10.85 -1.55
CA LEU A 7 13.79 11.25 -2.95
C LEU A 7 12.35 11.50 -3.40
N THR A 8 11.98 12.77 -3.57
CA THR A 8 10.66 13.16 -4.07
C THR A 8 10.52 12.78 -5.55
N GLY A 9 9.31 12.80 -6.10
CA GLY A 9 9.11 12.54 -7.54
C GLY A 9 9.95 13.46 -8.44
N GLN A 10 10.13 14.73 -8.06
CA GLN A 10 10.99 15.66 -8.78
C GLN A 10 12.47 15.30 -8.66
N ALA A 11 12.92 14.89 -7.46
CA ALA A 11 14.29 14.43 -7.26
C ALA A 11 14.57 13.13 -8.05
N CYS A 12 13.62 12.20 -8.11
CA CYS A 12 13.73 11.00 -8.95
C CYS A 12 13.89 11.38 -10.43
N ARG A 13 13.06 12.29 -10.95
CA ARG A 13 13.17 12.76 -12.35
C ARG A 13 14.51 13.45 -12.63
N GLN A 14 14.99 14.29 -11.72
CA GLN A 14 16.30 14.92 -11.85
C GLN A 14 17.45 13.91 -11.81
N TYR A 15 17.32 12.87 -10.98
CA TYR A 15 18.29 11.78 -10.93
C TYR A 15 18.29 10.95 -12.22
N GLU A 16 17.09 10.63 -12.74
CA GLU A 16 16.88 9.91 -14.00
C GLU A 16 17.53 10.58 -15.21
N ALA A 17 17.66 11.91 -15.19
CA ALA A 17 18.32 12.65 -16.27
C ALA A 17 19.77 12.22 -16.51
N ASN A 18 20.47 11.70 -15.50
CA ASN A 18 21.89 11.33 -15.59
C ASN A 18 22.19 9.89 -15.11
N LYS A 19 21.26 9.24 -14.42
CA LYS A 19 21.49 7.95 -13.73
C LYS A 19 20.20 7.12 -13.68
N SER A 20 20.34 5.80 -13.51
CA SER A 20 19.18 4.89 -13.41
C SER A 20 18.67 4.73 -11.97
N ILE A 21 17.36 4.81 -11.74
CA ILE A 21 16.74 4.58 -10.41
C ILE A 21 17.08 3.20 -9.83
N PRO A 22 17.00 2.09 -10.59
CA PRO A 22 17.52 0.80 -10.16
C PRO A 22 18.94 0.86 -9.57
N ASN A 23 19.83 1.70 -10.10
CA ASN A 23 21.19 1.84 -9.57
C ASN A 23 21.21 2.41 -8.15
N ILE A 24 20.26 3.27 -7.76
CA ILE A 24 20.16 3.73 -6.36
C ILE A 24 19.88 2.54 -5.44
N ILE A 25 18.93 1.69 -5.82
CA ILE A 25 18.56 0.52 -5.03
C ILE A 25 19.76 -0.42 -4.91
N THR A 26 20.37 -0.78 -6.03
CA THR A 26 21.53 -1.69 -6.07
C THR A 26 22.72 -1.12 -5.30
N ASN A 27 23.06 0.17 -5.49
CA ASN A 27 24.18 0.80 -4.77
C ASN A 27 23.91 0.90 -3.27
N THR A 28 22.67 1.20 -2.86
CA THR A 28 22.28 1.22 -1.44
C THR A 28 22.53 -0.14 -0.81
N LYS A 29 22.11 -1.22 -1.49
CA LYS A 29 22.29 -2.58 -0.99
C LYS A 29 23.74 -3.04 -0.95
N ARG A 30 24.54 -2.67 -1.95
CA ARG A 30 25.97 -3.01 -2.03
C ARG A 30 26.83 -2.25 -1.02
N THR A 31 26.53 -0.97 -0.81
CA THR A 31 27.40 -0.08 -0.03
C THR A 31 26.99 0.00 1.44
N LEU A 32 25.70 -0.18 1.77
CA LEU A 32 25.20 -0.03 3.14
C LEU A 32 24.80 -1.39 3.73
N ALA A 33 25.62 -1.90 4.64
CA ALA A 33 25.37 -3.15 5.36
C ALA A 33 24.05 -3.14 6.15
N ARG A 34 23.58 -1.96 6.59
CA ARG A 34 22.28 -1.76 7.23
C ARG A 34 21.50 -0.71 6.45
N HIS A 35 20.50 -1.15 5.69
CA HIS A 35 19.60 -0.29 4.93
C HIS A 35 18.14 -0.72 5.13
N LYS A 36 17.20 0.20 4.88
CA LYS A 36 15.77 -0.10 4.89
C LYS A 36 15.06 0.79 3.89
N PHE A 37 14.43 0.18 2.89
CA PHE A 37 13.50 0.89 2.01
C PHE A 37 12.18 1.03 2.77
N THR A 38 11.87 2.23 3.26
CA THR A 38 10.65 2.48 4.05
C THR A 38 9.45 2.80 3.17
N ARG A 39 9.68 3.33 1.97
CA ARG A 39 8.63 3.68 1.01
C ARG A 39 9.17 3.69 -0.42
N ILE A 40 8.41 3.11 -1.35
CA ILE A 40 8.63 3.22 -2.80
C ILE A 40 7.27 3.48 -3.42
N ASP A 41 7.16 4.53 -4.23
CA ASP A 41 5.96 4.85 -5.01
C ASP A 41 6.31 4.60 -6.49
N ILE A 42 5.59 3.70 -7.16
CA ILE A 42 5.75 3.43 -8.60
C ILE A 42 4.55 4.04 -9.31
N ALA A 43 4.80 4.88 -10.31
CA ALA A 43 3.77 5.56 -11.09
C ALA A 43 3.60 4.92 -12.48
N ILE A 44 2.35 4.87 -12.96
CA ILE A 44 2.01 4.73 -14.37
C ILE A 44 1.42 6.07 -14.79
N ASP A 45 2.07 6.68 -15.76
CA ASP A 45 1.61 7.88 -16.45
C ASP A 45 1.01 7.46 -17.79
N ASP A 46 -0.13 8.04 -18.12
CA ASP A 46 -0.72 7.99 -19.45
C ASP A 46 -0.96 9.44 -19.88
N GLU A 47 0.00 9.96 -20.64
CA GLU A 47 -0.15 11.30 -21.20
C GLU A 47 -1.30 11.26 -22.22
N HIS A 48 -2.28 12.15 -22.06
CA HIS A 48 -3.51 12.27 -22.86
C HIS A 48 -4.69 11.36 -22.45
N ASP A 49 -4.69 10.73 -21.27
CA ASP A 49 -5.83 9.98 -20.72
C ASP A 49 -6.42 8.95 -21.72
N ARG A 50 -5.57 8.26 -22.50
CA ARG A 50 -6.03 7.31 -23.53
C ARG A 50 -6.64 6.05 -22.92
N VAL A 51 -6.08 5.62 -21.80
CA VAL A 51 -6.40 4.39 -21.08
C VAL A 51 -6.68 4.68 -19.60
N ILE A 52 -5.88 5.55 -18.96
CA ILE A 52 -6.06 5.93 -17.54
C ILE A 52 -6.91 7.19 -17.46
N VAL A 53 -8.23 7.03 -17.33
CA VAL A 53 -9.18 8.15 -17.23
C VAL A 53 -9.78 8.20 -15.82
N PHE A 54 -9.56 9.28 -15.06
CA PHE A 54 -10.02 9.39 -13.67
C PHE A 54 -11.51 9.05 -13.49
N ASP A 55 -12.38 9.64 -14.30
CA ASP A 55 -13.84 9.46 -14.17
C ASP A 55 -14.29 8.03 -14.46
N LYS A 56 -13.51 7.28 -15.24
CA LYS A 56 -13.74 5.85 -15.49
C LYS A 56 -13.47 5.03 -14.23
N PHE A 57 -12.36 5.29 -13.54
CA PHE A 57 -12.06 4.66 -12.25
C PHE A 57 -13.13 5.01 -11.20
N LEU A 58 -13.58 6.27 -11.16
CA LEU A 58 -14.63 6.70 -10.22
C LEU A 58 -15.94 5.98 -10.48
N LYS A 59 -16.43 6.03 -11.73
CA LYS A 59 -17.70 5.41 -12.12
C LYS A 59 -17.72 3.92 -11.81
N TYR A 60 -16.68 3.17 -12.20
CA TYR A 60 -16.63 1.74 -11.89
C TYR A 60 -16.58 1.45 -10.39
N SER A 61 -16.00 2.35 -9.59
CA SER A 61 -15.98 2.22 -8.14
C SER A 61 -17.37 2.43 -7.54
N GLU A 62 -18.09 3.47 -7.98
CA GLU A 62 -19.44 3.82 -7.53
C GLU A 62 -20.47 2.77 -7.95
N ASP A 63 -20.36 2.26 -9.18
CA ASP A 63 -21.23 1.20 -9.70
C ASP A 63 -20.90 -0.18 -9.08
N GLY A 64 -19.81 -0.28 -8.32
CA GLY A 64 -19.35 -1.52 -7.70
C GLY A 64 -18.77 -2.53 -8.69
N ASN A 65 -18.35 -2.12 -9.88
CA ASN A 65 -17.79 -2.96 -10.94
C ASN A 65 -16.31 -3.30 -10.70
N ILE A 66 -15.99 -3.73 -9.48
CA ILE A 66 -14.63 -3.99 -9.01
C ILE A 66 -14.57 -5.31 -8.24
N SER A 67 -13.55 -6.10 -8.51
CA SER A 67 -13.08 -7.18 -7.63
C SER A 67 -11.72 -6.79 -7.06
N SER A 68 -11.58 -6.74 -5.73
CA SER A 68 -10.36 -6.24 -5.09
C SER A 68 -10.03 -6.99 -3.80
N LEU A 69 -8.74 -7.09 -3.48
CA LEU A 69 -8.24 -7.50 -2.17
C LEU A 69 -8.31 -6.36 -1.14
N TRP A 70 -8.42 -5.11 -1.59
CA TRP A 70 -8.68 -4.00 -0.69
C TRP A 70 -10.16 -3.93 -0.36
N TYR A 71 -10.46 -3.72 0.92
CA TYR A 71 -11.84 -3.67 1.42
C TYR A 71 -12.61 -2.40 0.98
N LYS A 72 -11.90 -1.30 0.72
CA LYS A 72 -12.52 -0.01 0.44
C LYS A 72 -11.73 0.81 -0.56
N TYR A 73 -12.45 1.70 -1.24
CA TYR A 73 -11.86 2.89 -1.86
C TYR A 73 -12.25 4.15 -1.05
N SER A 74 -11.60 5.27 -1.33
CA SER A 74 -11.92 6.56 -0.75
C SER A 74 -11.68 7.66 -1.77
N LEU A 75 -12.68 8.49 -1.99
CA LEU A 75 -12.57 9.68 -2.85
C LEU A 75 -12.21 10.89 -1.99
N LEU A 76 -11.16 11.60 -2.37
CA LEU A 76 -10.80 12.91 -1.84
C LEU A 76 -11.04 13.94 -2.93
N MET A 77 -11.96 14.86 -2.69
CA MET A 77 -12.23 16.01 -3.54
C MET A 77 -11.85 17.27 -2.78
N GLU A 78 -11.02 18.10 -3.38
CA GLU A 78 -10.72 19.43 -2.89
C GLU A 78 -11.46 20.43 -3.77
N LYS A 79 -12.33 21.24 -3.17
CA LYS A 79 -13.07 22.28 -3.88
C LYS A 79 -12.82 23.64 -3.23
N ARG A 80 -12.78 24.69 -4.03
CA ARG A 80 -12.69 26.06 -3.54
C ARG A 80 -14.02 26.47 -2.92
N ILE A 81 -13.98 27.18 -1.78
CA ILE A 81 -15.20 27.56 -1.05
C ILE A 81 -16.03 28.60 -1.83
N SER A 82 -15.36 29.54 -2.50
CA SER A 82 -16.04 30.69 -3.13
C SER A 82 -16.91 30.33 -4.33
N ASP A 83 -16.51 29.35 -5.12
CA ASP A 83 -17.13 29.03 -6.42
C ASP A 83 -17.30 27.52 -6.65
N THR A 84 -16.94 26.68 -5.66
CA THR A 84 -16.97 25.22 -5.74
C THR A 84 -16.09 24.59 -6.84
N GLU A 85 -15.16 25.37 -7.39
CA GLU A 85 -14.22 24.91 -8.41
C GLU A 85 -13.40 23.72 -7.89
N ASN A 86 -13.22 22.70 -8.73
CA ASN A 86 -12.40 21.54 -8.39
C ASN A 86 -10.91 21.90 -8.38
N LEU A 87 -10.29 21.80 -7.21
CA LEU A 87 -8.88 22.08 -6.97
C LEU A 87 -8.02 20.82 -6.99
N GLY A 88 -8.65 19.64 -6.93
CA GLY A 88 -7.95 18.37 -6.94
C GLY A 88 -8.88 17.22 -6.61
N ARG A 89 -8.65 16.09 -7.28
CA ARG A 89 -9.40 14.86 -7.08
C ARG A 89 -8.45 13.68 -6.98
N THR A 90 -8.68 12.81 -6.00
CA THR A 90 -7.86 11.60 -5.80
C THR A 90 -8.72 10.45 -5.29
N LEU A 91 -8.65 9.32 -5.99
CA LEU A 91 -9.15 8.04 -5.56
C LEU A 91 -8.05 7.24 -4.88
N TYR A 92 -8.33 6.71 -3.70
CA TYR A 92 -7.47 5.76 -3.00
C TYR A 92 -8.14 4.40 -2.98
N PHE A 93 -7.42 3.33 -3.36
CA PHE A 93 -7.83 1.95 -3.13
C PHE A 93 -6.95 1.33 -2.05
N GLY A 94 -7.58 0.91 -0.95
CA GLY A 94 -6.87 0.58 0.29
C GLY A 94 -6.63 1.79 1.19
N SER A 95 -6.14 1.52 2.40
CA SER A 95 -5.89 2.56 3.41
C SER A 95 -4.57 3.29 3.12
N LYS A 96 -4.56 4.62 3.23
CA LYS A 96 -3.32 5.43 3.23
C LYS A 96 -2.33 5.05 4.34
N LYS A 97 -2.76 4.29 5.36
CA LYS A 97 -1.91 3.76 6.44
C LYS A 97 -1.43 2.33 6.17
N SER A 98 -1.89 1.66 5.12
CA SER A 98 -1.48 0.29 4.81
C SER A 98 -0.06 0.26 4.23
N LYS A 99 0.48 -0.96 4.15
CA LYS A 99 1.78 -1.26 3.51
C LYS A 99 1.72 -1.25 1.98
N LEU A 100 0.52 -1.29 1.42
CA LEU A 100 0.27 -1.25 -0.02
C LEU A 100 -1.10 -0.65 -0.30
N PHE A 101 -1.14 0.42 -1.08
CA PHE A 101 -2.37 1.03 -1.58
C PHE A 101 -2.13 1.65 -2.96
N MET A 102 -3.20 1.79 -3.73
CA MET A 102 -3.18 2.48 -5.02
C MET A 102 -3.80 3.87 -4.87
N ARG A 103 -3.27 4.86 -5.57
CA ARG A 103 -3.89 6.17 -5.75
C ARG A 103 -4.01 6.51 -7.23
N VAL A 104 -5.15 7.05 -7.63
CA VAL A 104 -5.41 7.60 -8.97
C VAL A 104 -5.82 9.04 -8.78
N TYR A 105 -5.14 9.99 -9.41
CA TYR A 105 -5.40 11.41 -9.21
C TYR A 105 -5.20 12.22 -10.48
N ASP A 106 -5.85 13.37 -10.50
CA ASP A 106 -5.71 14.36 -11.55
C ASP A 106 -4.36 15.08 -11.42
N LYS A 107 -3.41 14.66 -12.25
CA LYS A 107 -2.04 15.11 -12.22
C LYS A 107 -1.89 16.50 -12.83
N LYS A 108 -2.70 16.83 -13.84
CA LYS A 108 -2.80 18.18 -14.42
C LYS A 108 -3.18 19.20 -13.35
N LEU A 109 -4.29 18.97 -12.63
CA LEU A 109 -4.71 19.83 -11.53
C LEU A 109 -3.65 19.92 -10.42
N GLU A 110 -3.01 18.80 -10.08
CA GLU A 110 -1.96 18.75 -9.06
C GLU A 110 -0.72 19.57 -9.44
N GLN A 111 -0.31 19.56 -10.71
CA GLN A 111 0.83 20.33 -11.22
C GLN A 111 0.50 21.82 -11.31
N ILE A 112 -0.67 22.19 -11.83
CA ILE A 112 -1.10 23.60 -11.90
C ILE A 112 -1.20 24.19 -10.50
N LYS A 113 -1.73 23.44 -9.53
CA LYS A 113 -1.82 23.87 -8.12
C LYS A 113 -0.45 24.20 -7.51
N LYS A 114 0.60 23.47 -7.89
CA LYS A 114 1.97 23.71 -7.39
C LYS A 114 2.58 25.02 -7.91
N LEU A 115 2.16 25.48 -9.09
CA LEU A 115 2.69 26.70 -9.69
C LEU A 115 2.21 27.99 -9.00
N LYS A 116 1.15 27.92 -8.17
CA LYS A 116 0.59 29.05 -7.42
C LYS A 116 0.31 30.29 -8.31
N VAL A 117 -0.17 30.04 -9.52
CA VAL A 117 -0.52 31.06 -10.51
C VAL A 117 -1.86 31.74 -10.17
N ASN A 118 -2.10 32.91 -10.78
CA ASN A 118 -3.39 33.59 -10.66
C ASN A 118 -4.49 32.85 -11.46
N GLN A 119 -5.75 33.29 -11.32
CA GLN A 119 -6.90 32.61 -11.93
C GLN A 119 -6.84 32.61 -13.47
N GLU A 120 -6.43 33.72 -14.08
CA GLU A 120 -6.36 33.86 -15.54
C GLU A 120 -5.29 32.92 -16.13
N GLN A 121 -4.09 32.91 -15.56
CA GLN A 121 -3.02 31.99 -15.93
C GLN A 121 -3.40 30.53 -15.69
N LYS A 122 -4.14 30.25 -14.60
CA LYS A 122 -4.64 28.91 -14.33
C LYS A 122 -5.57 28.43 -15.45
N GLU A 123 -6.50 29.26 -15.87
CA GLU A 123 -7.45 28.94 -16.94
C GLU A 123 -6.75 28.73 -18.29
N GLU A 124 -5.73 29.53 -18.58
CA GLU A 124 -4.89 29.35 -19.76
C GLU A 124 -4.14 27.99 -19.72
N LEU A 125 -3.50 27.66 -18.60
CA LEU A 125 -2.81 26.37 -18.43
C LEU A 125 -3.77 25.18 -18.49
N LEU A 126 -4.98 25.31 -17.95
CA LEU A 126 -6.01 24.28 -18.04
C LEU A 126 -6.46 24.03 -19.47
N LYS A 127 -6.49 25.07 -20.33
CA LYS A 127 -6.83 24.93 -21.75
C LYS A 127 -5.65 24.40 -22.57
N ALA A 128 -4.43 24.81 -22.22
CA ALA A 128 -3.22 24.48 -22.98
C ALA A 128 -2.70 23.05 -22.72
N GLN A 129 -2.88 22.51 -21.51
CA GLN A 129 -2.37 21.18 -21.16
C GLN A 129 -3.41 20.08 -21.45
N PRO A 130 -3.00 18.93 -21.98
CA PRO A 130 -3.90 17.78 -22.12
C PRO A 130 -4.35 17.27 -20.75
N GLU A 131 -5.46 16.55 -20.72
CA GLU A 131 -5.84 15.79 -19.52
C GLU A 131 -4.72 14.81 -19.14
N TRP A 132 -4.47 14.74 -17.83
CA TRP A 132 -3.40 13.94 -17.29
C TRP A 132 -3.82 13.36 -15.94
N THR A 133 -4.15 12.08 -15.97
CA THR A 133 -4.41 11.25 -14.81
C THR A 133 -3.17 10.41 -14.51
N ARG A 134 -2.75 10.40 -13.24
CA ARG A 134 -1.67 9.52 -12.78
C ARG A 134 -2.21 8.44 -11.86
N MET A 135 -1.80 7.20 -12.13
CA MET A 135 -1.97 6.08 -11.21
C MET A 135 -0.65 5.78 -10.51
N GLU A 136 -0.68 5.59 -9.20
CA GLU A 136 0.50 5.20 -8.43
C GLU A 136 0.19 4.07 -7.47
N LEU A 137 1.13 3.12 -7.38
CA LEU A 137 1.12 2.05 -6.41
C LEU A 137 2.19 2.33 -5.34
N VAL A 138 1.73 2.51 -4.10
CA VAL A 138 2.57 2.92 -2.97
C VAL A 138 2.90 1.73 -2.10
N PHE A 139 4.17 1.37 -2.04
CA PHE A 139 4.73 0.32 -1.19
C PHE A 139 5.35 0.93 0.06
N ARG A 140 5.10 0.36 1.23
CA ARG A 140 5.73 0.78 2.50
C ARG A 140 6.29 -0.38 3.28
N GLU A 141 7.24 -0.06 4.15
CA GLU A 141 7.89 -0.99 5.06
C GLU A 141 8.40 -2.24 4.33
N GLU A 142 7.96 -3.44 4.69
CA GLU A 142 8.46 -4.68 4.10
C GLU A 142 8.03 -4.81 2.64
N ARG A 143 6.89 -4.23 2.23
CA ARG A 143 6.49 -4.21 0.81
C ARG A 143 7.41 -3.34 -0.04
N ALA A 144 7.95 -2.26 0.53
CA ALA A 144 8.94 -1.43 -0.15
C ALA A 144 10.27 -2.16 -0.31
N ASN A 145 10.71 -2.92 0.71
CA ASN A 145 11.91 -3.75 0.58
C ASN A 145 11.72 -4.85 -0.47
N MET A 146 10.58 -5.56 -0.47
CA MET A 146 10.28 -6.57 -1.48
C MET A 146 10.22 -5.98 -2.91
N ALA A 147 9.68 -4.77 -3.06
CA ALA A 147 9.69 -4.06 -4.34
C ALA A 147 11.12 -3.74 -4.78
N ALA A 148 11.97 -3.27 -3.86
CA ALA A 148 13.39 -3.03 -4.13
C ALA A 148 14.15 -4.30 -4.53
N ASP A 149 13.90 -5.43 -3.84
CA ASP A 149 14.44 -6.74 -4.19
C ASP A 149 14.06 -7.16 -5.61
N TYR A 150 12.78 -7.01 -5.96
CA TYR A 150 12.31 -7.34 -7.29
C TYR A 150 12.93 -6.45 -8.37
N ILE A 151 13.01 -5.13 -8.13
CA ILE A 151 13.61 -4.17 -9.08
C ILE A 151 15.08 -4.49 -9.31
N GLU A 152 15.83 -4.83 -8.26
CA GLU A 152 17.24 -5.19 -8.39
C GLU A 152 17.43 -6.51 -9.16
N MET A 153 16.61 -7.53 -8.88
CA MET A 153 16.77 -8.85 -9.51
C MET A 153 16.30 -8.88 -10.97
N GLN A 154 15.19 -8.22 -11.28
CA GLN A 154 14.52 -8.34 -12.58
C GLN A 154 14.67 -7.10 -13.45
N GLY A 155 14.98 -5.93 -12.89
CA GLY A 155 15.11 -4.66 -13.61
C GLY A 155 13.81 -4.10 -14.20
N GLN A 156 12.71 -4.86 -14.17
CA GLN A 156 11.48 -4.55 -14.91
C GLN A 156 10.39 -4.01 -13.98
N ILE A 157 10.44 -2.70 -13.75
CA ILE A 157 9.48 -1.95 -12.91
C ILE A 157 8.04 -2.10 -13.44
N GLY A 158 7.87 -2.10 -14.77
CA GLY A 158 6.57 -2.26 -15.43
C GLY A 158 5.90 -3.60 -15.12
N ILE A 159 6.66 -4.70 -15.15
CA ILE A 159 6.16 -6.02 -14.78
C ILE A 159 5.77 -6.05 -13.31
N LEU A 160 6.59 -5.47 -12.42
CA LEU A 160 6.29 -5.41 -10.98
C LEU A 160 4.95 -4.73 -10.72
N ILE A 161 4.74 -3.52 -11.24
CA ILE A 161 3.51 -2.78 -10.97
C ILE A 161 2.28 -3.48 -11.56
N ARG A 162 2.34 -3.93 -12.82
CA ARG A 162 1.23 -4.62 -13.48
C ARG A 162 0.89 -5.94 -12.80
N GLY A 163 1.90 -6.73 -12.44
CA GLY A 163 1.71 -8.00 -11.73
C GLY A 163 1.10 -7.82 -10.34
N VAL A 164 1.51 -6.78 -9.59
CA VAL A 164 0.91 -6.48 -8.28
C VAL A 164 -0.52 -5.95 -8.45
N LEU A 165 -0.78 -5.09 -9.42
CA LEU A 165 -2.14 -4.61 -9.71
C LEU A 165 -3.07 -5.76 -10.10
N ASN A 166 -2.66 -6.64 -11.01
CA ASN A 166 -3.44 -7.82 -11.44
C ASN A 166 -3.79 -8.76 -10.27
N GLN A 167 -2.94 -8.80 -9.24
CA GLN A 167 -3.22 -9.54 -8.01
C GLN A 167 -4.23 -8.84 -7.08
N TYR A 168 -4.22 -7.51 -7.05
CA TYR A 168 -4.91 -6.72 -6.02
C TYR A 168 -6.25 -6.14 -6.45
N ILE A 169 -6.41 -5.77 -7.71
CA ILE A 169 -7.63 -5.12 -8.20
C ILE A 169 -7.90 -5.50 -9.65
N ARG A 170 -9.17 -5.71 -9.95
CA ARG A 170 -9.70 -5.98 -11.29
C ARG A 170 -10.98 -5.17 -11.48
N PHE A 171 -11.02 -4.36 -12.53
CA PHE A 171 -12.23 -3.70 -12.98
C PHE A 171 -12.98 -4.65 -13.92
N LEU A 172 -14.30 -4.71 -13.79
CA LEU A 172 -15.14 -5.75 -14.41
C LEU A 172 -16.09 -5.14 -15.43
N GLU A 173 -16.31 -5.81 -16.57
CA GLU A 173 -17.40 -5.41 -17.46
C GLU A 173 -18.75 -5.56 -16.72
N PRO A 174 -19.64 -4.54 -16.77
CA PRO A 174 -20.96 -4.63 -16.16
C PRO A 174 -21.76 -5.77 -16.79
N ASN A 175 -22.16 -6.75 -15.98
CA ASN A 175 -23.02 -7.84 -16.45
C ASN A 175 -24.44 -7.67 -15.88
N PRO A 176 -25.41 -7.17 -16.68
CA PRO A 176 -26.76 -6.88 -16.20
C PRO A 176 -27.55 -8.12 -15.78
N THR A 177 -27.14 -9.31 -16.23
CA THR A 177 -27.82 -10.59 -15.96
C THR A 177 -27.24 -11.33 -14.75
N SER A 178 -26.12 -10.87 -14.20
CA SER A 178 -25.39 -11.58 -13.15
C SER A 178 -25.65 -11.01 -11.76
N LYS A 179 -25.97 -11.87 -10.79
CA LYS A 179 -26.07 -11.46 -9.38
C LYS A 179 -24.70 -11.02 -8.87
N ASN A 180 -24.65 -9.95 -8.07
CA ASN A 180 -23.43 -9.41 -7.44
C ASN A 180 -22.54 -10.46 -6.74
N GLN A 181 -23.10 -11.58 -6.27
CA GLN A 181 -22.36 -12.68 -5.63
C GLN A 181 -21.44 -13.47 -6.58
N GLN A 182 -21.53 -13.25 -7.90
CA GLN A 182 -20.72 -13.97 -8.90
C GLN A 182 -19.67 -13.09 -9.62
N LYS A 183 -19.33 -11.91 -9.09
CA LYS A 183 -18.33 -10.98 -9.67
C LYS A 183 -16.98 -11.62 -10.05
N ARG A 184 -16.59 -12.71 -9.39
CA ARG A 184 -15.40 -13.50 -9.77
C ARG A 184 -15.43 -14.02 -11.22
N ARG A 185 -16.63 -14.28 -11.75
CA ARG A 185 -16.89 -14.79 -13.11
C ARG A 185 -17.08 -13.68 -14.15
N TRP A 186 -17.15 -12.42 -13.73
CA TRP A 186 -17.32 -11.33 -14.67
C TRP A 186 -16.00 -11.11 -15.41
N ASP A 187 -16.12 -10.80 -16.69
CA ASP A 187 -14.99 -10.50 -17.54
C ASP A 187 -14.30 -9.23 -17.09
N THR A 188 -13.01 -9.14 -17.39
CA THR A 188 -12.22 -7.95 -17.09
C THR A 188 -12.65 -6.84 -18.04
N ALA A 189 -12.76 -5.62 -17.52
CA ALA A 189 -13.05 -4.48 -18.36
C ALA A 189 -11.92 -4.25 -19.37
N ARG A 190 -12.24 -4.09 -20.65
CA ARG A 190 -11.23 -4.04 -21.74
C ARG A 190 -10.15 -2.97 -21.51
N TRP A 191 -10.56 -1.81 -21.03
CA TRP A 191 -9.64 -0.72 -20.70
C TRP A 191 -8.68 -1.04 -19.55
N TRP A 192 -9.09 -1.92 -18.64
CA TRP A 192 -8.22 -2.38 -17.56
C TRP A 192 -7.24 -3.44 -18.07
N GLU A 193 -7.66 -4.28 -19.02
CA GLU A 193 -6.77 -5.21 -19.71
C GLU A 193 -5.64 -4.48 -20.43
N GLU A 194 -5.93 -3.35 -21.09
CA GLU A 194 -4.91 -2.51 -21.75
C GLU A 194 -3.86 -1.94 -20.76
N ILE A 195 -4.24 -1.68 -19.50
CA ILE A 195 -3.31 -1.21 -18.46
C ILE A 195 -2.42 -2.35 -17.96
N ILE A 196 -3.00 -3.54 -17.78
CA ILE A 196 -2.33 -4.72 -17.20
C ILE A 196 -1.51 -5.50 -18.24
N ASP A 197 -1.94 -5.51 -19.50
CA ASP A 197 -1.23 -6.04 -20.67
C ASP A 197 -0.78 -7.50 -20.48
N ASP A 198 -1.71 -8.35 -20.03
CA ASP A 198 -1.53 -9.80 -19.79
C ASP A 198 -0.35 -10.20 -18.87
N VAL A 199 0.12 -9.28 -18.02
CA VAL A 199 1.21 -9.59 -17.07
C VAL A 199 0.72 -10.55 -15.97
N SER A 200 1.48 -11.63 -15.74
CA SER A 200 1.25 -12.58 -14.65
C SER A 200 1.18 -11.92 -13.26
N LYS A 201 0.32 -12.44 -12.38
CA LYS A 201 0.12 -11.91 -11.03
C LYS A 201 1.38 -12.06 -10.16
N ILE A 202 1.76 -10.98 -9.48
CA ILE A 202 2.89 -10.96 -8.53
C ILE A 202 2.37 -10.80 -7.10
N GLN A 203 2.66 -11.78 -6.26
CA GLN A 203 2.33 -11.76 -4.84
C GLN A 203 3.54 -11.36 -4.01
N LEU A 204 3.59 -10.11 -3.55
CA LEU A 204 4.55 -9.68 -2.55
C LEU A 204 4.11 -10.13 -1.15
N LYS A 205 4.23 -11.42 -0.86
CA LYS A 205 3.94 -11.98 0.47
C LYS A 205 5.23 -12.22 1.24
N GLN A 206 5.37 -11.53 2.36
CA GLN A 206 6.28 -11.95 3.41
C GLN A 206 5.57 -13.02 4.25
N LYS A 207 6.17 -14.20 4.44
CA LYS A 207 5.79 -15.04 5.58
C LYS A 207 6.08 -14.20 6.82
N LYS A 208 5.06 -13.86 7.61
CA LYS A 208 5.30 -13.24 8.92
C LYS A 208 6.25 -14.16 9.66
N ALA A 209 7.41 -13.66 10.06
CA ALA A 209 8.25 -14.39 11.00
C ALA A 209 7.38 -14.65 12.24
N ASP A 210 7.37 -15.90 12.71
CA ASP A 210 6.70 -16.21 13.95
C ASP A 210 7.35 -15.37 15.06
N ARG A 211 6.51 -14.75 15.91
CA ARG A 211 6.99 -13.93 17.03
C ARG A 211 7.84 -14.81 17.93
N ARG A 212 9.01 -14.33 18.36
CA ARG A 212 9.77 -15.02 19.39
C ARG A 212 9.10 -14.90 20.76
N ILE A 213 9.52 -15.71 21.72
CA ILE A 213 9.00 -15.63 23.10
C ILE A 213 9.28 -14.26 23.72
N GLU A 214 10.44 -13.67 23.44
CA GLU A 214 10.82 -12.34 23.94
C GLU A 214 9.90 -11.25 23.36
N ASP A 215 9.54 -11.31 22.07
CA ASP A 215 8.57 -10.39 21.44
C ASP A 215 7.18 -10.51 22.10
N MET A 216 6.80 -11.72 22.53
CA MET A 216 5.54 -11.95 23.22
C MET A 216 5.57 -11.38 24.64
N GLN A 217 6.68 -11.56 25.38
CA GLN A 217 6.87 -10.96 26.71
C GLN A 217 6.81 -9.44 26.65
N ASP A 218 7.52 -8.83 25.70
CA ASP A 218 7.52 -7.40 25.47
C ASP A 218 6.12 -6.86 25.18
N TRP A 219 5.34 -7.60 24.40
CA TRP A 219 3.95 -7.24 24.11
C TRP A 219 3.06 -7.34 25.35
N VAL A 220 3.22 -8.38 26.18
CA VAL A 220 2.50 -8.51 27.47
C VAL A 220 2.81 -7.30 28.36
N VAL A 221 4.09 -6.95 28.52
CA VAL A 221 4.52 -5.81 29.32
C VAL A 221 3.91 -4.50 28.81
N LYS A 222 4.00 -4.26 27.49
CA LYS A 222 3.57 -2.99 26.90
C LYS A 222 2.07 -2.82 26.78
N GLN A 223 1.31 -3.91 26.64
CA GLN A 223 -0.11 -3.85 26.26
C GLN A 223 -1.06 -4.42 27.29
N ILE A 224 -0.60 -5.34 28.15
CA ILE A 224 -1.47 -6.05 29.09
C ILE A 224 -1.17 -5.68 30.54
N SER A 225 0.09 -5.38 30.90
CA SER A 225 0.47 -5.09 32.29
C SER A 225 -0.40 -4.05 33.00
N PRO A 226 -0.81 -2.92 32.39
CA PRO A 226 -1.72 -1.97 33.05
C PRO A 226 -3.05 -2.61 33.45
N THR A 227 -3.65 -3.40 32.55
CA THR A 227 -4.91 -4.11 32.83
C THR A 227 -4.75 -5.17 33.91
N LEU A 228 -3.64 -5.93 33.90
CA LEU A 228 -3.37 -6.92 34.96
C LEU A 228 -3.19 -6.24 36.33
N ALA A 229 -2.47 -5.12 36.38
CA ALA A 229 -2.28 -4.34 37.60
C ALA A 229 -3.61 -3.82 38.14
N THR A 230 -4.48 -3.26 37.29
CA THR A 230 -5.82 -2.79 37.69
C THR A 230 -6.67 -3.91 38.28
N ILE A 231 -6.67 -5.10 37.66
CA ILE A 231 -7.43 -6.25 38.19
C ILE A 231 -6.86 -6.64 39.55
N LEU A 232 -5.54 -6.72 39.68
CA LEU A 232 -4.89 -7.16 40.92
C LEU A 232 -5.13 -6.19 42.08
N GLU A 233 -5.11 -4.89 41.83
CA GLU A 233 -5.48 -3.86 42.81
C GLU A 233 -6.95 -4.02 43.25
N ALA A 234 -7.86 -4.22 42.29
CA ALA A 234 -9.28 -4.41 42.58
C ALA A 234 -9.59 -5.71 43.33
N THR A 235 -8.82 -6.78 43.07
CA THR A 235 -8.96 -8.08 43.75
C THR A 235 -8.11 -8.21 45.02
N GLN A 236 -7.49 -7.12 45.47
CA GLN A 236 -6.63 -7.08 46.67
C GLN A 236 -5.51 -8.13 46.66
N GLY A 237 -4.91 -8.36 45.48
CA GLY A 237 -3.80 -9.30 45.34
C GLY A 237 -4.20 -10.74 45.00
N ASP A 238 -5.48 -11.05 44.83
CA ASP A 238 -5.90 -12.39 44.39
C ASP A 238 -5.50 -12.64 42.91
N MET A 239 -4.61 -13.62 42.73
CA MET A 239 -4.08 -14.07 41.44
C MET A 239 -4.77 -15.33 40.87
N GLY A 240 -5.72 -15.92 41.60
CA GLY A 240 -6.39 -17.17 41.20
C GLY A 240 -7.07 -17.07 39.84
N TRP A 241 -7.69 -15.92 39.54
CA TRP A 241 -8.25 -15.64 38.21
C TRP A 241 -7.20 -15.69 37.11
N LEU A 242 -6.02 -15.07 37.33
CA LEU A 242 -4.96 -15.02 36.31
C LEU A 242 -4.39 -16.41 36.01
N VAL A 243 -4.20 -17.23 37.05
CA VAL A 243 -3.75 -18.62 36.90
C VAL A 243 -4.76 -19.41 36.06
N ASN A 244 -6.06 -19.27 36.36
CA ASN A 244 -7.13 -19.92 35.59
C ASN A 244 -7.15 -19.48 34.12
N VAL A 245 -6.92 -18.19 33.85
CA VAL A 245 -6.81 -17.67 32.47
C VAL A 245 -5.63 -18.26 31.72
N ILE A 246 -4.47 -18.41 32.38
CA ILE A 246 -3.27 -19.01 31.78
C ILE A 246 -3.50 -20.49 31.48
N VAL A 247 -4.05 -21.24 32.44
CA VAL A 247 -4.38 -22.67 32.27
C VAL A 247 -5.38 -22.86 31.15
N GLY A 248 -6.48 -22.08 31.11
CA GLY A 248 -7.44 -22.10 30.01
C GLY A 248 -6.85 -21.65 28.67
N GLY A 249 -5.83 -20.79 28.69
CA GLY A 249 -5.04 -20.38 27.52
C GLY A 249 -4.18 -21.50 26.95
N SER A 250 -3.61 -22.37 27.79
CA SER A 250 -2.73 -23.47 27.38
C SER A 250 -3.42 -24.45 26.41
N ASN A 251 -4.72 -24.71 26.62
CA ASN A 251 -5.54 -25.56 25.75
C ASN A 251 -5.75 -24.96 24.35
N ARG A 252 -5.46 -23.67 24.15
CA ARG A 252 -5.68 -22.93 22.91
C ARG A 252 -4.37 -22.64 22.15
N LEU A 253 -3.26 -23.28 22.53
CA LEU A 253 -1.98 -23.09 21.86
C LEU A 253 -2.03 -23.63 20.41
N LYS A 254 -1.80 -22.74 19.44
CA LYS A 254 -1.70 -23.07 18.01
C LYS A 254 -0.27 -23.47 17.64
N ASN A 255 -0.07 -24.07 16.47
CA ASN A 255 1.25 -24.53 16.00
C ASN A 255 2.34 -23.45 16.08
N LYS A 256 2.03 -22.21 15.72
CA LYS A 256 2.96 -21.07 15.87
C LYS A 256 3.45 -20.85 17.31
N HIS A 257 2.61 -21.11 18.33
CA HIS A 257 3.03 -20.98 19.73
C HIS A 257 3.94 -22.13 20.12
N LYS A 258 3.62 -23.36 19.69
CA LYS A 258 4.47 -24.54 19.93
C LYS A 258 5.84 -24.38 19.30
N GLN A 259 5.90 -23.85 18.08
CA GLN A 259 7.15 -23.54 17.38
C GLN A 259 7.98 -22.49 18.12
N ALA A 260 7.37 -21.39 18.58
CA ALA A 260 8.06 -20.38 19.37
C ALA A 260 8.62 -20.94 20.70
N ILE A 261 7.87 -21.81 21.39
CA ILE A 261 8.32 -22.49 22.62
C ILE A 261 9.53 -23.39 22.31
N GLN A 262 9.44 -24.22 21.27
CA GLN A 262 10.52 -25.13 20.90
C GLN A 262 11.80 -24.37 20.51
N GLN A 263 11.65 -23.29 19.75
CA GLN A 263 12.76 -22.43 19.37
C GLN A 263 13.45 -21.85 20.61
N TYR A 264 12.69 -21.24 21.52
CA TYR A 264 13.22 -20.65 22.76
C TYR A 264 13.94 -21.68 23.64
N MET A 265 13.35 -22.87 23.81
CA MET A 265 13.96 -23.97 24.57
C MET A 265 15.26 -24.49 23.94
N THR A 266 15.38 -24.43 22.61
CA THR A 266 16.58 -24.86 21.89
C THR A 266 17.68 -23.82 21.98
N GLU A 267 17.33 -22.53 21.95
CA GLU A 267 18.27 -21.41 22.12
C GLU A 267 18.83 -21.34 23.55
N GLN A 268 18.04 -21.72 24.57
CA GLN A 268 18.48 -21.79 25.98
C GLN A 268 19.42 -22.97 26.30
N LYS A 269 19.51 -23.96 25.42
CA LYS A 269 20.38 -25.16 25.59
C LYS A 269 21.74 -25.03 24.91
N LYS A 270 21.98 -23.93 24.19
CA LYS A 270 23.27 -23.59 23.58
C LYS A 270 24.02 -22.62 24.46
#